data_AF-A0A5N9A6E8-F1
#
_entry.id   AF-A0A5N9A6E8-F1
#
_cell.length_a   1.000
_cell.length_b   1.000
_cell.length_c   1.000
_cell.angle_alpha   90.00
_cell.angle_beta   90.00
_cell.angle_gamma   90.00
#
_symmetry.space_group_name_H-M   'P 1'
#
loop_
_entity.id
_entity.type
_entity.pdbx_description
1 polymer ?
#
loop_
_entity_poly.entity_id
_entity_poly.type
_entity_poly.pdbx_seq_one_letter_code
_entity_poly.pdbx_strand_id
1 'polypeptide(L)' 'MATKAYLLIETAVGKTREVANTLTDLPGITTVDVVTGPYDIIAVVSGDDMTIVGDLVTGHIHTVPGVVRTVTCVAVGS' A
#
# COMPACT_ATOMS: atom_id res chain seq x y z
N MET A 1 2.17 -20.26 -0.30
CA MET A 1 2.49 -19.44 -1.48
C MET A 1 2.33 -18.01 -1.04
N ALA A 2 3.37 -17.19 -1.18
CA ALA A 2 3.30 -15.81 -0.72
C ALA A 2 2.23 -15.04 -1.52
N THR A 3 1.27 -14.44 -0.83
CA THR A 3 0.22 -13.64 -1.43
C THR A 3 0.79 -12.26 -1.77
N LYS A 4 0.74 -11.89 -3.04
CA LYS A 4 1.14 -10.56 -3.52
C LYS A 4 -0.08 -9.68 -3.76
N ALA A 5 -0.01 -8.42 -3.37
CA ALA A 5 -1.04 -7.43 -3.67
C ALA A 5 -0.42 -6.11 -4.12
N TYR A 6 -1.14 -5.41 -4.99
CA TYR A 6 -0.83 -4.05 -5.41
C TYR A 6 -1.79 -3.10 -4.73
N LEU A 7 -1.26 -2.11 -4.01
CA LEU A 7 -2.03 -1.06 -3.40
C LEU A 7 -1.91 0.21 -4.22
N LEU A 8 -3.05 0.76 -4.61
CA LEU A 8 -3.15 2.06 -5.27
C LEU A 8 -3.70 3.05 -4.25
N ILE A 9 -2.93 4.09 -3.96
CA ILE A 9 -3.18 4.98 -2.81
C ILE A 9 -3.33 6.41 -3.32
N GLU A 10 -4.42 7.03 -2.89
CA GLU A 10 -4.69 8.46 -3.04
C GLU A 10 -4.39 9.14 -1.72
N THR A 11 -3.64 10.24 -1.78
CA THR A 11 -3.15 10.98 -0.62
C THR A 11 -3.72 12.39 -0.58
N ALA A 12 -3.74 12.98 0.62
CA ALA A 12 -4.09 14.37 0.78
C ALA A 12 -3.03 15.26 0.10
N VAL A 13 -3.46 16.43 -0.39
CA VAL A 13 -2.58 17.38 -1.08
C VAL A 13 -1.37 17.72 -0.21
N GLY A 14 -0.17 17.53 -0.76
CA GLY A 14 1.09 17.80 -0.06
C GLY A 14 1.56 16.72 0.92
N LYS A 15 0.80 15.63 1.11
CA LYS A 15 1.16 14.52 2.01
C LYS A 15 1.80 13.31 1.32
N THR A 16 1.81 13.26 -0.02
CA THR A 16 2.31 12.12 -0.80
C THR A 16 3.68 11.61 -0.37
N ARG A 17 4.66 12.50 -0.19
CA ARG A 17 6.02 12.10 0.21
C ARG A 17 6.08 11.54 1.64
N GLU A 18 5.33 12.14 2.56
CA GLU A 18 5.27 11.70 3.96
C GLU A 18 4.62 10.31 4.06
N VAL A 19 3.53 10.11 3.33
CA VAL A 19 2.87 8.80 3.21
C VAL A 19 3.82 7.77 2.59
N ALA A 20 4.46 8.09 1.46
CA ALA A 20 5.38 7.16 0.78
C ALA A 20 6.55 6.71 1.69
N ASN A 21 7.15 7.65 2.43
CA ASN A 21 8.21 7.33 3.38
C ASN A 21 7.69 6.40 4.50
N THR A 22 6.53 6.74 5.08
CA THR A 22 5.91 5.93 6.14
C THR A 22 5.62 4.51 5.66
N LEU A 23 5.13 4.35 4.43
CA LEU A 23 4.86 3.04 3.83
C LEU A 23 6.14 2.25 3.55
N THR A 24 7.23 2.92 3.19
CA THR A 24 8.52 2.26 2.89
C THR A 24 9.09 1.57 4.12
N ASP A 25 8.81 2.10 5.31
CA ASP A 25 9.26 1.54 6.58
C ASP A 25 8.33 0.43 7.13
N LEU A 26 7.19 0.16 6.48
CA LEU A 26 6.26 -0.86 6.94
C LEU A 26 6.73 -2.28 6.56
N PRO A 27 6.76 -3.22 7.52
CA PRO A 27 7.11 -4.60 7.23
C PRO A 27 6.06 -5.23 6.30
N GLY A 28 6.50 -5.94 5.25
CA GLY A 28 5.62 -6.55 4.26
C GLY A 28 5.39 -5.70 3.00
N ILE A 29 5.84 -4.45 2.99
CA ILE A 29 5.91 -3.63 1.78
C ILE A 29 7.24 -3.91 1.05
N THR A 30 7.14 -4.26 -0.22
CA THR A 30 8.30 -4.60 -1.08
C THR A 30 8.75 -3.40 -1.90
N THR A 31 7.80 -2.63 -2.43
CA THR A 31 8.08 -1.41 -3.21
C THR A 31 7.04 -0.34 -2.90
N VAL A 32 7.46 0.92 -2.99
CA VAL A 32 6.60 2.10 -2.89
C VAL A 32 7.05 3.09 -3.96
N ASP A 33 6.22 3.27 -4.97
CA ASP A 33 6.50 4.15 -6.09
C ASP A 33 5.50 5.30 -6.10
N VAL A 34 6.02 6.54 -6.07
CA VAL A 34 5.20 7.73 -6.30
C VAL A 34 5.00 7.87 -7.80
N VAL A 35 3.74 7.88 -8.25
CA VAL A 35 3.39 7.82 -9.67
C VAL A 35 2.61 9.05 -10.10
N THR A 36 2.72 9.40 -11.39
CA THR A 36 1.86 10.39 -12.02
C THR A 36 0.66 9.67 -12.64
N GLY A 37 -0.48 9.67 -11.96
CA GLY A 37 -1.67 8.95 -12.41
C GLY A 37 -2.94 9.35 -11.64
N PRO A 38 -4.02 8.56 -11.73
CA PRO A 38 -5.23 8.78 -10.92
C PRO A 38 -5.02 8.47 -9.43
N TYR A 39 -3.86 7.93 -9.08
CA TYR A 39 -3.40 7.69 -7.71
C TYR A 39 -2.02 8.32 -7.56
N ASP A 40 -1.66 8.64 -6.32
CA ASP A 40 -0.38 9.28 -6.02
C ASP A 40 0.74 8.26 -5.77
N ILE A 41 0.38 7.08 -5.24
CA ILE A 41 1.34 6.04 -4.84
C ILE A 41 0.84 4.67 -5.28
N ILE A 42 1.75 3.84 -5.78
CA ILE A 42 1.55 2.40 -5.96
C ILE A 42 2.53 1.67 -5.05
N ALA A 43 2.00 0.86 -4.14
CA ALA A 43 2.80 0.02 -3.25
C ALA A 43 2.60 -1.46 -3.57
N VAL A 44 3.63 -2.26 -3.42
CA VAL A 44 3.54 -3.72 -3.52
C VAL A 44 3.67 -4.32 -2.14
N VAL A 45 2.69 -5.12 -1.76
CA VAL A 45 2.67 -5.84 -0.49
C VAL A 45 2.84 -7.33 -0.76
N SER A 46 3.64 -8.00 0.06
CA SER A 46 3.75 -9.45 0.08
C SER A 46 3.54 -9.96 1.50
N GLY A 47 2.70 -10.97 1.65
CA GLY A 47 2.45 -11.66 2.91
C GLY A 47 2.39 -13.17 2.72
N ASP A 48 2.43 -13.95 3.80
CA ASP A 48 2.36 -15.41 3.70
C ASP A 48 0.97 -15.90 3.27
N ASP A 49 -0.07 -15.12 3.58
CA ASP A 49 -1.46 -15.37 3.20
C ASP A 49 -2.26 -14.06 3.01
N MET A 50 -3.52 -14.19 2.59
CA MET A 50 -4.42 -13.06 2.35
C MET A 50 -4.85 -12.35 3.64
N THR A 51 -4.84 -13.04 4.78
CA THR A 51 -5.19 -12.46 6.08
C THR A 51 -4.14 -11.45 6.50
N ILE A 52 -2.86 -11.80 6.40
CA ILE A 52 -1.73 -10.91 6.70
C ILE A 52 -1.78 -9.65 5.82
N VAL A 53 -2.08 -9.79 4.52
CA VAL A 53 -2.22 -8.63 3.63
C VAL A 53 -3.41 -7.75 4.05
N GLY A 54 -4.55 -8.35 4.39
CA GLY A 54 -5.73 -7.61 4.85
C GLY A 54 -5.48 -6.85 6.17
N ASP A 55 -4.83 -7.49 7.13
CA ASP A 55 -4.48 -6.90 8.41
C ASP A 55 -3.47 -5.76 8.25
N LEU A 56 -2.49 -5.92 7.34
CA LEU A 56 -1.53 -4.86 7.04
C LEU A 56 -2.20 -3.64 6.43
N VAL A 57 -3.12 -3.84 5.48
CA VAL A 57 -3.85 -2.76 4.83
C VAL A 57 -4.74 -2.02 5.83
N THR A 58 -5.56 -2.74 6.59
CA THR A 58 -6.55 -2.14 7.49
C THR A 58 -5.94 -1.62 8.79
N GLY A 59 -4.92 -2.29 9.33
CA GLY A 59 -4.26 -1.93 10.58
C GLY A 59 -3.15 -0.88 10.44
N HIS A 60 -2.41 -0.89 9.34
CA HIS A 60 -1.26 0.00 9.15
C HIS A 60 -1.48 1.02 8.04
N ILE A 61 -1.90 0.61 6.85
CA ILE A 61 -1.94 1.54 5.71
C ILE A 61 -3.08 2.55 5.85
N HIS A 62 -4.27 2.11 6.26
CA HIS A 62 -5.41 3.01 6.49
C HIS A 62 -5.22 3.96 7.66
N THR A 63 -4.29 3.65 8.57
CA THR A 63 -3.99 4.48 9.74
C THR A 63 -2.90 5.52 9.46
N VAL A 64 -2.22 5.46 8.30
CA VAL A 64 -1.22 6.46 7.91
C VAL A 64 -1.90 7.82 7.67
N PRO A 65 -1.49 8.88 8.40
CA PRO A 65 -2.01 10.21 8.20
C PRO A 65 -1.78 10.69 6.76
N GLY A 66 -2.85 11.15 6.11
CA GLY A 66 -2.79 11.65 4.74
C GLY A 66 -3.15 10.61 3.68
N VAL A 67 -3.45 9.35 4.04
CA VAL A 67 -4.13 8.41 3.14
C VAL A 67 -5.62 8.77 3.07
N VAL A 68 -6.12 9.03 1.86
CA VAL A 68 -7.52 9.40 1.61
C VAL A 68 -8.31 8.22 1.09
N ARG A 69 -7.70 7.44 0.17
CA ARG A 69 -8.34 6.29 -0.43
C ARG A 69 -7.30 5.24 -0.81
N THR A 70 -7.69 3.97 -0.72
CA THR A 70 -6.86 2.85 -1.17
C THR A 70 -7.69 1.88 -2.00
N VAL A 71 -7.07 1.30 -3.02
CA VAL A 71 -7.60 0.14 -3.77
C VAL A 71 -6.59 -0.98 -3.67
N THR A 72 -7.05 -2.15 -3.21
CA THR A 72 -6.20 -3.34 -3.05
C THR A 72 -6.48 -4.32 -4.18
N CYS A 73 -5.47 -4.57 -5.01
CA CYS A 73 -5.52 -5.51 -6.12
C CYS A 73 -4.69 -6.75 -5.78
N VAL A 74 -5.35 -7.80 -5.28
CA VAL A 74 -4.67 -9.07 -4.96
C VAL A 74 -4.31 -9.80 -6.25
N ALA A 75 -3.05 -10.23 -6.37
CA ALA A 75 -2.59 -11.00 -7.51
C ALA A 75 -3.14 -12.42 -7.44
N VAL A 76 -3.69 -12.91 -8.55
CA VAL A 76 -4.19 -14.28 -8.66
C VAL A 76 -3.15 -15.12 -9.40
N GLY A 77 -2.65 -16.18 -8.77
CA GLY A 77 -1.70 -17.13 -9.37
C GLY A 77 -0.21 -16.80 -9.18
N SER A 78 0.14 -15.93 -8.23
CA SER A 78 1.52 -15.62 -7.82
C SER A 78 2.06 -16.56 -6.75
#